data_AF-A0A920RSL4-F1
#
_entry.id   AF-A0A920RSL4-F1
#
_cell.length_a   1.000
_cell.length_b   1.000
_cell.length_c   1.000
_cell.angle_alpha   90.00
_cell.angle_beta   90.00
_cell.angle_gamma   90.00
#
_symmetry.space_group_name_H-M   'P 1'
#
loop_
_entity.id
_entity.type
_entity.pdbx_description
1 polymer ?
#
loop_
_entity_poly.entity_id
_entity_poly.type
_entity_poly.pdbx_seq_one_letter_code
_entity_poly.pdbx_strand_id
1 'polypeptide(L)' 'MDKEHIETLIRRDIKALGCDIWGLELIGSITNPTLRVFIDNDQGITVKDCEKVSKHISKVIEADELYSNSLNF' A
#
# COMPACT_ATOMS: atom_id res chain seq x y z
N MET A 1 -0.56 7.06 -11.08
CA MET A 1 -0.92 6.99 -9.66
C MET A 1 0.22 7.61 -8.87
N ASP A 2 -0.07 8.59 -8.03
CA ASP A 2 0.97 9.30 -7.28
C ASP A 2 1.32 8.53 -6.00
N LYS A 3 2.62 8.31 -5.79
CA LYS A 3 3.18 7.60 -4.63
C LYS A 3 2.76 8.28 -3.32
N GLU A 4 2.81 9.61 -3.27
CA GLU A 4 2.54 10.39 -2.06
C GLU A 4 1.07 10.29 -1.63
N HIS A 5 0.18 10.24 -2.62
CA HIS A 5 -1.25 10.03 -2.38
C HIS A 5 -1.50 8.65 -1.75
N ILE A 6 -0.95 7.59 -2.33
CA ILE A 6 -1.09 6.21 -1.80
C ILE A 6 -0.54 6.14 -0.38
N GLU A 7 0.64 6.70 -0.13
CA GLU A 7 1.28 6.68 1.19
C GLU A 7 0.41 7.39 2.23
N THR A 8 -0.19 8.53 1.88
CA THR A 8 -1.12 9.25 2.77
C THR A 8 -2.37 8.44 3.06
N LEU A 9 -2.92 7.77 2.04
CA LEU A 9 -4.13 6.97 2.14
C LEU A 9 -3.97 5.77 3.10
N ILE A 10 -2.82 5.08 3.05
CA ILE A 10 -2.63 3.83 3.79
C ILE A 10 -1.87 3.98 5.12
N ARG A 11 -1.17 5.09 5.36
CA ARG A 11 -0.29 5.25 6.55
C ARG A 11 -1.02 5.04 7.87
N ARG A 12 -2.20 5.64 8.03
CA ARG A 12 -2.97 5.53 9.27
C ARG A 12 -3.37 4.08 9.54
N ASP A 13 -3.79 3.37 8.51
CA ASP A 13 -4.30 2.02 8.64
C ASP A 13 -3.17 1.02 8.91
N ILE A 14 -2.04 1.16 8.24
CA ILE A 14 -0.85 0.34 8.51
C ILE A 14 -0.39 0.54 9.97
N LYS A 15 -0.45 1.78 10.47
CA LYS A 15 -0.19 2.08 11.89
C LYS A 15 -1.19 1.41 12.83
N ALA A 16 -2.47 1.39 12.48
CA ALA A 16 -3.49 0.68 13.24
C ALA A 16 -3.32 -0.86 13.21
N LEU A 17 -2.67 -1.40 12.17
CA LEU A 17 -2.28 -2.80 12.07
C LEU A 17 -1.00 -3.13 12.86
N GLY A 18 -0.40 -2.16 13.55
CA GLY A 18 0.80 -2.35 14.37
C GLY A 18 2.10 -2.34 13.58
N CYS A 19 2.11 -1.70 12.41
CA CYS A 19 3.29 -1.54 11.55
C CYS A 19 3.49 -0.05 11.21
N ASP A 20 4.71 0.37 10.95
CA ASP A 20 5.01 1.68 10.37
C ASP A 20 5.47 1.51 8.92
N ILE A 21 5.16 2.49 8.06
CA ILE A 21 5.70 2.54 6.70
C ILE A 21 7.13 3.05 6.77
N TRP A 22 8.07 2.20 6.39
CA TRP A 22 9.48 2.56 6.25
C TRP A 22 9.79 3.11 4.85
N GLY A 23 9.06 2.65 3.83
CA GLY A 23 9.23 3.12 2.46
C GLY A 23 8.15 2.62 1.52
N LEU A 24 8.08 3.25 0.34
CA LEU A 24 7.12 2.89 -0.70
C LEU A 24 7.73 3.15 -2.08
N GLU A 25 7.52 2.23 -3.02
CA GLU A 25 8.01 2.32 -4.40
C GLU A 25 6.91 1.92 -5.38
N LEU A 26 6.87 2.61 -6.52
CA LEU A 26 6.12 2.19 -7.69
C LEU A 26 7.13 1.76 -8.75
N ILE A 27 7.18 0.46 -9.03
CA ILE A 27 8.11 -0.14 -9.98
C ILE A 27 7.35 -0.78 -11.14
N GLY A 28 8.00 -1.00 -12.28
CA GLY A 28 7.39 -1.63 -13.45
C GLY A 28 6.91 -0.64 -14.50
N SER A 29 6.09 -1.12 -15.45
CA SER A 29 5.59 -0.29 -16.54
C SER A 29 4.44 0.60 -16.11
N ILE A 30 4.18 1.66 -16.89
CA ILE A 30 3.03 2.55 -16.70
C ILE A 30 1.71 1.76 -16.72
N THR A 31 1.63 0.69 -17.51
CA THR A 31 0.42 -0.14 -17.70
C THR A 31 0.26 -1.25 -16.67
N ASN A 32 1.30 -1.64 -15.95
CA ASN A 32 1.24 -2.68 -14.93
C ASN A 32 2.25 -2.38 -13.81
N PRO A 33 2.03 -1.33 -13.01
CA PRO A 33 2.91 -0.98 -11.92
C PRO A 33 2.75 -1.95 -10.76
N THR A 34 3.85 -2.25 -10.08
CA THR A 34 3.87 -2.93 -8.78
C THR A 34 4.08 -1.89 -7.69
N LEU A 35 3.14 -1.84 -6.75
CA LEU A 35 3.29 -1.11 -5.50
C LEU A 35 4.08 -1.98 -4.51
N ARG A 36 5.28 -1.55 -4.15
CA ARG A 36 6.08 -2.17 -3.10
C ARG A 36 6.02 -1.30 -1.85
N VAL A 37 5.58 -1.89 -0.75
CA VAL A 37 5.50 -1.23 0.56
C VAL A 37 6.45 -1.92 1.52
N PHE A 38 7.31 -1.14 2.16
CA PHE A 38 8.22 -1.60 3.20
C PHE A 38 7.62 -1.24 4.55
N ILE A 39 7.47 -2.24 5.41
CA ILE A 39 6.92 -2.09 6.75
C ILE A 39 7.94 -2.49 7.80
N ASP A 40 7.85 -1.87 8.98
CA ASP A 40 8.67 -2.22 10.14
C ASP A 40 7.85 -2.10 11.44
N ASN A 41 8.30 -2.73 12.52
CA ASN A 41 7.79 -2.54 13.87
C ASN A 41 8.84 -2.92 14.93
N ASP A 42 8.63 -2.49 16.18
CA ASP A 42 9.58 -2.70 17.27
C ASP A 42 9.83 -4.18 17.62
N GLN A 43 8.94 -5.09 17.25
CA GLN A 43 9.03 -6.53 17.57
C GLN A 43 9.54 -7.38 16.41
N GLY A 44 9.86 -6.75 15.28
CA GLY A 44 10.17 -7.43 14.03
C GLY A 44 8.92 -7.84 13.23
N ILE A 45 9.06 -7.83 11.91
CA ILE A 45 7.99 -8.15 10.96
C ILE A 45 7.94 -9.64 10.67
N THR A 46 6.74 -10.22 10.74
CA THR A 46 6.48 -11.59 10.28
C THR A 46 5.83 -11.59 8.90
N VAL A 47 5.87 -12.74 8.21
CA VAL A 47 5.16 -12.93 6.93
C VAL A 47 3.65 -12.71 7.08
N LYS A 48 3.08 -13.00 8.26
CA LYS A 48 1.65 -12.75 8.53
C LYS A 48 1.31 -11.26 8.58
N ASP A 49 2.25 -10.42 9.02
CA ASP A 49 2.05 -8.98 9.04
C ASP A 49 2.10 -8.42 7.61
N CYS A 50 3.03 -8.90 6.79
CA CYS A 50 3.05 -8.62 5.35
C CYS A 50 1.74 -9.02 4.67
N GLU A 51 1.19 -10.20 4.98
CA GLU A 51 -0.08 -10.67 4.42
C GLU A 51 -1.25 -9.76 4.83
N LYS A 52 -1.35 -9.41 6.12
CA LYS A 52 -2.41 -8.53 6.64
C LYS A 52 -2.36 -7.16 5.97
N VAL A 53 -1.17 -6.55 5.93
CA VAL A 53 -0.95 -5.24 5.31
C VAL A 53 -1.27 -5.30 3.82
N SER A 54 -0.79 -6.30 3.10
CA SER A 54 -1.06 -6.49 1.66
C SER A 54 -2.56 -6.58 1.37
N LYS A 55 -3.28 -7.44 2.10
CA LYS A 55 -4.74 -7.59 1.95
C LYS A 55 -5.52 -6.32 2.28
N HIS A 56 -5.06 -5.56 3.28
CA HIS A 56 -5.69 -4.29 3.64
C HIS A 56 -5.50 -3.24 2.55
N ILE A 57 -4.25 -3.05 2.10
CA ILE A 57 -3.92 -2.08 1.05
C ILE A 57 -4.68 -2.38 -0.24
N SER A 58 -4.80 -3.64 -0.67
CA SER A 58 -5.57 -3.99 -1.88
C SER A 58 -7.00 -3.47 -1.81
N LYS A 59 -7.69 -3.65 -0.66
CA LYS A 59 -9.07 -3.18 -0.48
C LYS A 59 -9.18 -1.66 -0.46
N VAL A 60 -8.21 -0.99 0.17
CA VAL A 60 -8.17 0.48 0.23
C VAL A 60 -7.98 1.07 -1.16
N ILE A 61 -7.06 0.51 -1.95
CA ILE A 61 -6.80 0.95 -3.32
C ILE A 61 -8.00 0.66 -4.23
N GLU A 62 -8.63 -0.52 -4.12
CA GLU A 62 -9.84 -0.85 -4.88
C GLU A 62 -11.01 0.10 -4.59
N ALA A 63 -11.12 0.58 -3.36
CA ALA A 63 -12.16 1.53 -2.94
C ALA A 63 -11.83 3.00 -3.30
N ASP A 64 -10.59 3.29 -3.69
CA ASP A 64 -10.16 4.65 -4.01
C ASP A 64 -10.67 5.09 -5.39
N GLU A 65 -11.31 6.27 -5.45
CA GLU A 65 -11.95 6.78 -6.67
C GLU A 65 -10.93 7.09 -7.78
N LEU A 66 -9.68 7.46 -7.44
CA LEU A 66 -8.63 7.73 -8.42
C LEU A 66 -8.10 6.43 -9.04
N TYR A 67 -8.10 5.33 -8.30
CA TYR A 67 -7.83 4.00 -8.87
C TYR A 67 -8.95 3.58 -9.83
N SER A 68 -10.21 3.76 -9.43
CA SER A 68 -11.37 3.41 -10.26
C SER A 68 -11.38 4.15 -11.60
N ASN A 69 -11.01 5.43 -11.62
CA ASN A 69 -10.90 6.21 -12.85
C ASN A 69 -9.74 5.80 -13.77
N SER A 70 -8.74 5.06 -13.28
CA SER A 70 -7.63 4.56 -14.11
C SER A 70 -7.94 3.25 -14.86
N LEU A 71 -9.04 2.58 -14.51
CA LEU A 71 -9.54 1.37 -15.17
C LEU A 71 -10.66 1.64 -16.20
N ASN A 72 -11.16 2.87 -16.25
CA ASN A 72 -12.11 3.32 -17.26
C ASN A 72 -11.34 3.72 -18.53
N PHE A 73 -11.11 2.75 -19.40
CA PHE A 73 -10.85 3.00 -20.82
C PHE A 73 -12.12 3.48 -21.52
#